data_AF-X0HTV3-F1
#
_entry.id   AF-X0HTV3-F1
#
_cell.length_a   1.000
_cell.length_b   1.000
_cell.length_c   1.000
_cell.angle_alpha   90.00
_cell.angle_beta   90.00
_cell.angle_gamma   90.00
#
_symmetry.space_group_name_H-M   'P 1'
#
loop_
_entity.id
_entity.type
_entity.pdbx_description
1 polymer ?
#
loop_
_entity_poly.entity_id
_entity_poly.type
_entity_poly.pdbx_seq_one_letter_code
_entity_poly.pdbx_strand_id
1 'polypeptide(L)'
;MADPKPIKLNPPTKYAPSTKNSPPVDPPTLDWITTTWSVTHSTLSMWRDARNVRITYKLLPGTADGRPRIDDLVEYEPLSKDGTLKTVQGIDTQASSIGWDWRGKGWLVFVNTHWELLGWGEAVTSEGVKERWAVTWFAPTVFTKEGVDIYCDRKEGLSEETYVRIREALKGLETKKVAEMVEAHMQPVEIRLPWVEGSNE
;
A
#
# COMPACT_ATOMS: atom_id res chain seq x y z
N MET A 1 11.88 22.10 19.48
CA MET A 1 11.96 21.12 18.38
C MET A 1 11.20 21.72 17.21
N ALA A 2 11.72 21.63 15.98
CA ALA A 2 10.97 22.10 14.81
C ALA A 2 9.77 21.19 14.59
N ASP A 3 8.61 21.75 14.27
CA ASP A 3 7.42 20.96 13.96
C ASP A 3 7.71 20.01 12.79
N PRO A 4 7.19 18.77 12.81
CA PRO A 4 7.36 17.83 11.71
C PRO A 4 6.83 18.44 10.42
N LYS A 5 7.60 18.35 9.33
CA LYS A 5 7.13 18.82 8.02
C LYS A 5 5.80 18.14 7.64
N PRO A 6 4.86 18.87 7.02
CA PRO A 6 3.61 18.28 6.53
C PRO A 6 3.88 17.14 5.55
N ILE A 7 3.10 16.06 5.66
CA ILE A 7 3.14 14.95 4.70
C ILE A 7 2.54 15.43 3.38
N LYS A 8 3.25 15.15 2.28
CA LYS A 8 2.79 15.45 0.92
C LYS A 8 2.36 14.15 0.26
N LEU A 9 1.13 14.13 -0.26
CA LEU A 9 0.58 13.04 -1.04
C LEU A 9 0.18 13.56 -2.43
N ASN A 10 0.31 12.70 -3.42
CA ASN A 10 -0.14 12.93 -4.78
C ASN A 10 -1.56 12.36 -4.92
N PRO A 11 -2.45 13.03 -5.67
CA PRO A 11 -3.71 12.40 -6.04
C PRO A 11 -3.45 11.26 -7.04
N PRO A 12 -4.30 10.21 -7.07
CA PRO A 12 -4.25 9.20 -8.12
C PRO A 12 -4.32 9.85 -9.50
N THR A 13 -3.53 9.39 -10.47
CA THR A 13 -3.47 10.00 -11.81
C THR A 13 -4.83 9.98 -12.51
N LYS A 14 -5.69 8.99 -12.20
CA LYS A 14 -7.10 8.92 -12.60
C LYS A 14 -7.90 10.19 -12.30
N TYR A 15 -7.55 10.89 -11.22
CA TYR A 15 -8.23 12.11 -10.76
C TYR A 15 -7.40 13.37 -10.94
N ALA A 16 -6.14 13.24 -11.35
CA ALA A 16 -5.30 14.39 -11.60
C ALA A 16 -5.85 15.18 -12.80
N PRO A 17 -5.89 16.53 -12.72
CA PRO A 17 -6.25 17.35 -13.87
C PRO A 17 -5.29 17.06 -15.02
N SER A 18 -5.82 17.01 -16.26
CA SER A 18 -5.09 16.66 -17.49
C SER A 18 -3.98 17.66 -17.89
N THR A 19 -3.62 18.59 -17.00
CA THR A 19 -2.57 19.58 -17.22
C THR A 19 -1.22 18.91 -17.15
N LYS A 20 -0.57 18.82 -18.31
CA LYS A 20 0.73 18.19 -18.62
C LYS A 20 1.96 18.65 -17.79
N ASN A 21 1.80 19.36 -16.68
CA ASN A 21 2.86 20.12 -16.03
C ASN A 21 3.02 19.87 -14.52
N SER A 22 2.39 18.87 -13.92
CA SER A 22 2.84 18.44 -12.58
C SER A 22 4.27 17.89 -12.72
N PRO A 23 5.26 18.43 -12.00
CA PRO A 23 6.62 17.90 -12.07
C PRO A 23 6.60 16.41 -11.73
N PRO A 24 7.42 15.58 -12.41
CA PRO A 24 7.54 14.18 -12.06
C PRO A 24 7.83 14.06 -10.57
N VAL A 25 7.01 13.30 -9.87
CA VAL A 25 7.32 12.93 -8.50
C VAL A 25 8.38 11.85 -8.60
N ASP A 26 9.58 12.15 -8.14
CA ASP A 26 10.66 11.17 -8.04
C ASP A 26 10.16 10.04 -7.14
N PRO A 27 9.99 8.80 -7.63
CA PRO A 27 9.51 7.71 -6.81
C PRO A 27 10.58 7.24 -5.83
N PRO A 28 10.23 6.46 -4.80
CA PRO A 28 11.26 5.79 -4.00
C PRO A 28 12.08 4.85 -4.87
N THR A 29 13.31 4.54 -4.44
CA THR A 29 14.12 3.52 -5.12
C THR A 29 13.44 2.15 -5.05
N LEU A 30 13.74 1.27 -6.02
CA LEU A 30 13.22 -0.09 -6.02
C LEU A 30 13.59 -0.82 -4.72
N ASP A 31 14.83 -0.69 -4.25
CA ASP A 31 15.28 -1.28 -2.99
C ASP A 31 14.49 -0.80 -1.78
N TRP A 32 14.00 0.45 -1.80
CA TRP A 32 13.20 1.00 -0.70
C TRP A 32 11.82 0.34 -0.63
N ILE A 33 11.16 0.11 -1.77
CA ILE A 33 9.83 -0.51 -1.82
C ILE A 33 9.87 -2.04 -1.71
N THR A 34 10.95 -2.69 -2.15
CA THR A 34 11.11 -4.16 -2.09
C THR A 34 11.42 -4.66 -0.69
N THR A 35 10.39 -4.73 0.13
CA THR A 35 10.43 -5.24 1.50
C THR A 35 9.08 -5.89 1.84
N THR A 36 8.89 -6.29 3.10
CA THR A 36 7.58 -6.69 3.62
C THR A 36 6.94 -5.51 4.33
N TRP A 37 5.73 -5.16 3.89
CA TRP A 37 4.91 -4.09 4.43
C TRP A 37 3.72 -4.69 5.19
N SER A 38 3.48 -4.25 6.41
CA SER A 38 2.20 -4.47 7.10
C SER A 38 1.16 -3.47 6.56
N VAL A 39 -0.01 -3.95 6.15
CA VAL A 39 -1.16 -3.07 5.88
C VAL A 39 -1.78 -2.71 7.22
N THR A 40 -1.71 -1.44 7.58
CA THR A 40 -2.10 -0.95 8.91
C THR A 40 -3.51 -0.39 8.92
N HIS A 41 -3.89 0.26 7.81
CA HIS A 41 -5.19 0.84 7.61
C HIS A 41 -5.60 0.66 6.16
N SER A 42 -6.89 0.48 5.91
CA SER A 42 -7.41 0.28 4.57
C SER A 42 -8.86 0.72 4.43
N THR A 43 -9.21 1.22 3.25
CA THR A 43 -10.62 1.43 2.84
C THR A 43 -11.26 0.18 2.24
N LEU A 44 -10.49 -0.88 1.93
CA LEU A 44 -10.98 -2.08 1.28
C LEU A 44 -11.72 -2.98 2.27
N SER A 45 -13.00 -3.25 1.98
CA SER A 45 -13.85 -4.05 2.86
C SER A 45 -13.39 -5.52 3.00
N MET A 46 -12.62 -6.05 2.04
CA MET A 46 -12.11 -7.42 2.12
C MET A 46 -11.17 -7.65 3.32
N TRP A 47 -10.52 -6.59 3.81
CA TRP A 47 -9.63 -6.67 4.98
C TRP A 47 -10.37 -6.58 6.31
N ARG A 48 -11.70 -6.44 6.30
CA ARG A 48 -12.52 -6.40 7.53
C ARG A 48 -12.61 -7.75 8.23
N ASP A 49 -12.52 -8.83 7.46
CA ASP A 49 -12.55 -10.21 7.95
C ASP A 49 -11.15 -10.84 7.97
N ALA A 50 -10.09 -10.01 7.96
CA ALA A 50 -8.70 -10.42 7.98
C ALA A 50 -7.89 -9.63 9.02
N ARG A 51 -6.75 -10.20 9.41
CA ARG A 51 -5.71 -9.57 10.25
C ARG A 51 -4.33 -9.88 9.71
N ASN A 52 -3.32 -9.20 10.25
CA ASN A 52 -1.91 -9.39 9.90
C ASN A 52 -1.68 -9.37 8.38
N VAL A 53 -2.42 -8.51 7.67
CA VAL A 53 -2.31 -8.38 6.23
C VAL A 53 -0.94 -7.80 5.92
N ARG A 54 -0.15 -8.52 5.12
CA ARG A 54 1.21 -8.13 4.76
C ARG A 54 1.44 -8.31 3.27
N ILE A 55 2.26 -7.44 2.70
CA ILE A 55 2.59 -7.44 1.28
C ILE A 55 4.11 -7.45 1.16
N THR A 56 4.64 -8.49 0.54
CA THR A 56 6.08 -8.63 0.32
C THR A 56 6.39 -8.41 -1.15
N TYR A 57 7.20 -7.38 -1.41
CA TYR A 57 7.69 -7.08 -2.74
C TYR A 57 9.13 -7.57 -2.94
N LYS A 58 9.39 -8.28 -4.05
CA LYS A 58 10.75 -8.73 -4.42
C LYS A 58 11.09 -8.34 -5.83
N LEU A 59 12.30 -7.84 -6.08
CA LEU A 59 12.73 -7.49 -7.43
C LEU A 59 12.74 -8.71 -8.35
N LEU A 60 12.19 -8.56 -9.55
CA LEU A 60 12.25 -9.54 -10.62
C LEU A 60 13.10 -9.00 -11.79
N PRO A 61 13.59 -9.88 -12.68
CA PRO A 61 14.11 -9.44 -13.96
C PRO A 61 13.08 -8.55 -14.66
N GLY A 62 13.54 -7.38 -15.13
CA GLY A 62 12.71 -6.44 -15.86
C GLY A 62 12.12 -7.02 -17.14
N THR A 63 11.17 -6.31 -17.74
CA THR A 63 10.64 -6.66 -19.06
C THR A 63 11.70 -6.47 -20.15
N ALA A 64 11.44 -6.99 -21.35
CA ALA A 64 12.33 -6.83 -22.50
C ALA A 64 12.53 -5.36 -22.92
N ASP A 65 11.56 -4.49 -22.66
CA ASP A 65 11.63 -3.04 -22.86
C ASP A 65 12.25 -2.30 -21.65
N GLY A 66 12.80 -3.03 -20.68
CA GLY A 66 13.57 -2.47 -19.57
C GLY A 66 12.73 -1.93 -18.40
N ARG A 67 11.42 -2.16 -18.39
CA ARG A 67 10.56 -1.73 -17.28
C ARG A 67 10.80 -2.63 -16.05
N PRO A 68 10.97 -2.05 -14.85
CA PRO A 68 11.04 -2.79 -13.61
C PRO A 68 9.83 -3.68 -13.38
N ARG A 69 10.09 -4.81 -12.72
CA ARG A 69 9.07 -5.75 -12.26
C ARG A 69 9.34 -6.14 -10.83
N ILE A 70 8.27 -6.31 -10.06
CA ILE A 70 8.35 -6.84 -8.70
C ILE A 70 7.36 -7.99 -8.54
N ASP A 71 7.79 -8.99 -7.80
CA ASP A 71 6.94 -10.06 -7.26
C ASP A 71 6.09 -9.45 -6.15
N ASP A 72 4.79 -9.74 -6.15
CA ASP A 72 3.85 -9.30 -5.12
C ASP A 72 3.28 -10.53 -4.42
N LEU A 73 3.60 -10.69 -3.14
CA LEU A 73 3.02 -11.70 -2.27
C LEU A 73 2.24 -11.00 -1.15
N VAL A 74 0.91 -11.04 -1.25
CA VAL A 74 0.01 -10.66 -0.16
C VAL A 74 -0.27 -11.89 0.70
N GLU A 75 -0.12 -11.76 2.00
CA GLU A 75 -0.47 -12.78 2.98
C GLU A 75 -1.41 -12.19 4.03
N TYR A 76 -2.38 -12.98 4.50
CA TYR A 76 -3.30 -12.55 5.54
C TYR A 76 -3.89 -13.73 6.32
N GLU A 77 -4.32 -13.44 7.54
CA GLU A 77 -4.96 -14.41 8.43
C GLU A 77 -6.46 -14.13 8.51
N PRO A 78 -7.35 -15.08 8.14
CA PRO A 78 -8.79 -14.90 8.30
C PRO A 78 -9.17 -14.77 9.79
N LEU A 79 -10.05 -13.82 10.12
CA LEU A 79 -10.57 -13.68 11.48
C LEU A 79 -11.40 -14.90 11.92
N SER A 80 -12.04 -15.58 10.97
CA SER A 80 -12.89 -16.74 11.21
C SER A 80 -12.12 -18.04 11.48
N LYS A 81 -10.80 -18.08 11.27
CA LYS A 81 -10.00 -19.30 11.41
C LYS A 81 -8.56 -19.01 11.85
N ASP A 82 -8.32 -19.11 13.15
CA ASP A 82 -6.97 -18.98 13.73
C ASP A 82 -5.98 -20.02 13.16
N GLY A 83 -4.71 -19.64 13.13
CA GLY A 83 -3.62 -20.49 12.62
C GLY A 83 -3.63 -20.73 11.11
N THR A 84 -4.54 -20.08 10.36
CA THR A 84 -4.61 -20.20 8.90
C THR A 84 -3.98 -18.99 8.22
N LEU A 85 -3.08 -19.25 7.28
CA LEU A 85 -2.50 -18.25 6.41
C LEU A 85 -3.05 -18.41 4.99
N LYS A 86 -3.52 -17.31 4.40
CA LYS A 86 -3.92 -17.24 2.99
C LYS A 86 -2.97 -16.35 2.23
N THR A 87 -2.79 -16.65 0.95
CA THR A 87 -1.90 -15.90 0.07
C THR A 87 -2.60 -15.48 -1.22
N VAL A 88 -2.22 -14.32 -1.74
CA VAL A 88 -2.52 -13.84 -3.08
C VAL A 88 -1.20 -13.44 -3.71
N GLN A 89 -0.94 -13.95 -4.91
CA GLN A 89 0.32 -13.73 -5.60
C GLN A 89 0.08 -13.04 -6.93
N GLY A 90 0.99 -12.13 -7.27
CA GLY A 90 0.97 -11.40 -8.54
C GLY A 90 2.35 -10.95 -8.97
N ILE A 91 2.35 -10.18 -10.04
CA ILE A 91 3.53 -9.51 -10.58
C ILE A 91 3.09 -8.09 -10.91
N ASP A 92 3.82 -7.12 -10.38
CA ASP A 92 3.70 -5.73 -10.80
C ASP A 92 4.71 -5.43 -11.90
N THR A 93 4.26 -4.68 -12.91
CA THR A 93 5.12 -4.10 -13.94
C THR A 93 4.98 -2.59 -13.89
N GLN A 94 6.10 -1.86 -13.90
CA GLN A 94 6.05 -0.40 -13.81
C GLN A 94 5.29 0.20 -15.00
N ALA A 95 4.34 1.08 -14.71
CA ALA A 95 3.49 1.77 -15.68
C ALA A 95 3.79 3.29 -15.76
N SER A 96 4.19 3.89 -14.64
CA SER A 96 4.65 5.28 -14.55
C SER A 96 5.69 5.43 -13.43
N SER A 97 6.12 6.65 -13.10
CA SER A 97 7.07 6.85 -12.00
C SER A 97 6.52 6.29 -10.68
N ILE A 98 5.24 6.51 -10.39
CA ILE A 98 4.57 6.08 -9.15
C ILE A 98 3.55 4.95 -9.36
N GLY A 99 3.27 4.57 -10.61
CA GLY A 99 2.20 3.65 -10.97
C GLY A 99 2.69 2.30 -11.47
N TRP A 100 1.90 1.27 -11.17
CA TRP A 100 2.20 -0.13 -11.43
C TRP A 100 0.97 -0.87 -11.92
N ASP A 101 1.17 -1.77 -12.88
CA ASP A 101 0.14 -2.70 -13.33
C ASP A 101 0.38 -4.07 -12.70
N TRP A 102 -0.50 -4.44 -11.78
CA TRP A 102 -0.52 -5.75 -11.13
C TRP A 102 -1.25 -6.77 -11.98
N ARG A 103 -0.69 -7.98 -12.09
CA ARG A 103 -1.33 -9.15 -12.68
C ARG A 103 -1.24 -10.34 -11.73
N GLY A 104 -2.38 -10.98 -11.47
CA GLY A 104 -2.42 -12.16 -10.61
C GLY A 104 -1.67 -13.36 -11.17
N LYS A 105 -1.26 -14.27 -10.28
CA LYS A 105 -0.66 -15.57 -10.61
C LYS A 105 -1.65 -16.73 -10.42
N GLY A 106 -1.31 -17.87 -11.00
CA GLY A 106 -2.12 -19.08 -10.92
C GLY A 106 -3.51 -18.86 -11.50
N TRP A 107 -4.55 -19.16 -10.71
CA TRP A 107 -5.93 -18.96 -11.14
C TRP A 107 -6.31 -17.48 -11.29
N LEU A 108 -5.58 -16.55 -10.65
CA LEU A 108 -5.86 -15.09 -10.71
C LEU A 108 -5.26 -14.39 -11.93
N VAL A 109 -4.73 -15.13 -12.91
CA VAL A 109 -4.06 -14.55 -14.10
C VAL A 109 -4.95 -13.66 -14.96
N PHE A 110 -6.27 -13.79 -14.84
CA PHE A 110 -7.24 -12.92 -15.51
C PHE A 110 -7.54 -11.63 -14.74
N VAL A 111 -7.08 -11.52 -13.49
CA VAL A 111 -7.23 -10.32 -12.66
C VAL A 111 -6.05 -9.41 -12.90
N ASN A 112 -6.34 -8.17 -13.27
CA ASN A 112 -5.37 -7.11 -13.40
C ASN A 112 -5.88 -5.89 -12.64
N THR A 113 -4.99 -5.13 -12.02
CA THR A 113 -5.33 -3.85 -11.42
C THR A 113 -4.20 -2.86 -11.59
N HIS A 114 -4.55 -1.59 -11.74
CA HIS A 114 -3.58 -0.50 -11.68
C HIS A 114 -3.51 0.00 -10.24
N TRP A 115 -2.31 0.27 -9.73
CA TRP A 115 -2.12 0.90 -8.44
C TRP A 115 -1.03 1.95 -8.48
N GLU A 116 -1.12 2.90 -7.55
CA GLU A 116 -0.22 4.04 -7.50
C GLU A 116 0.26 4.27 -6.07
N LEU A 117 1.53 4.66 -5.94
CA LEU A 117 2.11 5.13 -4.69
C LEU A 117 1.83 6.62 -4.53
N LEU A 118 0.83 6.96 -3.72
CA LEU A 118 0.40 8.34 -3.50
C LEU A 118 1.43 9.13 -2.69
N GLY A 119 2.09 8.48 -1.74
CA GLY A 119 3.17 9.09 -0.98
C GLY A 119 3.88 8.06 -0.12
N TRP A 120 5.06 8.44 0.36
CA TRP A 120 5.92 7.58 1.17
C TRP A 120 6.87 8.44 2.00
N GLY A 121 7.47 7.82 3.01
CA GLY A 121 8.51 8.49 3.80
C GLY A 121 8.93 7.68 5.01
N GLU A 122 9.70 8.34 5.85
CA GLU A 122 10.15 7.80 7.13
C GLU A 122 9.72 8.76 8.24
N ALA A 123 9.35 8.22 9.39
CA ALA A 123 9.07 8.96 10.60
C ALA A 123 9.87 8.36 11.75
N VAL A 124 10.14 9.19 12.76
CA VAL A 124 10.67 8.75 14.05
C VAL A 124 9.65 9.15 15.09
N THR A 125 9.10 8.19 15.80
CA THR A 125 8.12 8.45 16.86
C THR A 125 8.76 9.21 18.01
N SER A 126 7.95 9.78 18.90
CA SER A 126 8.42 10.37 20.15
C SER A 126 9.23 9.40 21.03
N GLU A 127 9.03 8.09 20.87
CA GLU A 127 9.76 7.00 21.53
C GLU A 127 11.08 6.63 20.82
N GLY A 128 11.44 7.31 19.73
CA GLY A 128 12.65 7.05 18.96
C GLY A 128 12.54 5.86 17.99
N VAL A 129 11.33 5.33 17.78
CA VAL A 129 11.11 4.21 16.86
C VAL A 129 11.05 4.74 15.43
N LYS A 130 11.89 4.19 14.55
CA LYS A 130 11.84 4.49 13.12
C LYS A 130 10.77 3.66 12.44
N GLU A 131 9.99 4.28 11.59
CA GLU A 131 9.00 3.61 10.75
C GLU A 131 9.03 4.18 9.34
N ARG A 132 9.07 3.29 8.35
CA ARG A 132 8.83 3.66 6.96
C ARG A 132 7.36 3.45 6.68
N TRP A 133 6.77 4.36 5.93
CA TRP A 133 5.36 4.31 5.58
C TRP A 133 5.17 4.58 4.09
N ALA A 134 4.11 4.01 3.55
CA ALA A 134 3.67 4.21 2.18
C ALA A 134 2.14 4.29 2.14
N VAL A 135 1.62 5.07 1.20
CA VAL A 135 0.18 5.20 0.94
C VAL A 135 -0.04 4.77 -0.50
N THR A 136 -0.85 3.75 -0.70
CA THR A 136 -1.17 3.22 -2.03
C THR A 136 -2.63 3.46 -2.36
N TRP A 137 -2.91 3.66 -3.64
CA TRP A 137 -4.25 3.66 -4.20
C TRP A 137 -4.37 2.53 -5.21
N PHE A 138 -5.53 1.88 -5.23
CA PHE A 138 -5.83 0.76 -6.12
C PHE A 138 -7.05 1.05 -6.96
N ALA A 139 -6.95 0.83 -8.26
CA ALA A 139 -8.07 0.78 -9.17
C ALA A 139 -9.00 -0.40 -8.84
N PRO A 140 -10.30 -0.30 -9.14
CA PRO A 140 -11.25 -1.39 -8.91
C PRO A 140 -10.93 -2.60 -9.79
N THR A 141 -11.16 -3.79 -9.25
CA THR A 141 -11.18 -5.06 -10.01
C THR A 141 -12.60 -5.60 -10.07
N VAL A 142 -12.78 -6.78 -10.68
CA VAL A 142 -14.06 -7.52 -10.58
C VAL A 142 -14.36 -8.02 -9.16
N PHE A 143 -13.37 -8.02 -8.25
CA PHE A 143 -13.50 -8.53 -6.88
C PHE A 143 -13.45 -7.42 -5.82
N THR A 144 -12.79 -6.30 -6.12
CA THR A 144 -12.53 -5.22 -5.18
C THR A 144 -13.01 -3.89 -5.74
N LYS A 145 -13.56 -3.07 -4.86
CA LYS A 145 -13.75 -1.66 -5.18
C LYS A 145 -12.39 -0.97 -5.21
N GLU A 146 -12.39 0.23 -5.77
CA GLU A 146 -11.28 1.16 -5.62
C GLU A 146 -10.98 1.39 -4.13
N GLY A 147 -9.71 1.52 -3.77
CA GLY A 147 -9.30 1.63 -2.37
C GLY A 147 -7.98 2.33 -2.13
N VAL A 148 -7.73 2.63 -0.85
CA VAL A 148 -6.48 3.19 -0.34
C VAL A 148 -6.03 2.33 0.83
N ASP A 149 -4.75 1.95 0.83
CA ASP A 149 -4.09 1.28 1.93
C ASP A 149 -2.94 2.14 2.48
N ILE A 150 -2.68 2.00 3.78
CA ILE A 150 -1.54 2.63 4.48
C ILE A 150 -0.64 1.51 5.01
N TYR A 151 0.60 1.54 4.56
CA TYR A 151 1.62 0.55 4.90
C TYR A 151 2.57 1.05 5.96
N CYS A 152 3.14 0.11 6.72
CA CYS A 152 4.29 0.32 7.60
C CYS A 152 5.26 -0.86 7.45
N ASP A 153 6.57 -0.62 7.49
CA ASP A 153 7.58 -1.69 7.43
C ASP A 153 7.74 -2.44 8.76
N ARG A 154 7.03 -2.01 9.81
CA ARG A 154 7.04 -2.64 11.13
C ARG A 154 5.94 -3.68 11.29
N LYS A 155 6.24 -4.73 12.04
CA LYS A 155 5.27 -5.79 12.35
C LYS A 155 4.14 -5.32 13.27
N GLU A 156 4.43 -4.37 14.17
CA GLU A 156 3.45 -3.81 15.10
C GLU A 156 2.51 -2.79 14.43
N GLY A 157 2.78 -2.42 13.18
CA GLY A 157 2.04 -1.40 12.45
C GLY A 157 2.60 0.01 12.60
N LEU A 158 1.83 0.97 12.12
CA LEU A 158 2.18 2.38 12.07
C LEU A 158 1.82 3.04 13.40
N SER A 159 2.65 3.97 13.87
CA SER A 159 2.28 4.79 15.03
C SER A 159 1.03 5.63 14.76
N GLU A 160 0.23 5.86 15.80
CA GLU A 160 -0.94 6.74 15.73
C GLU A 160 -0.57 8.17 15.33
N GLU A 161 0.60 8.67 15.76
CA GLU A 161 1.11 9.99 15.41
C GLU A 161 1.30 10.14 13.90
N THR A 162 1.98 9.18 13.26
CA THR A 162 2.18 9.20 11.81
C THR A 162 0.89 8.92 11.05
N TYR A 163 0.03 8.03 11.55
CA TYR A 163 -1.28 7.78 10.95
C TYR A 163 -2.14 9.05 10.88
N VAL A 164 -2.24 9.82 11.98
CA VAL A 164 -3.01 11.08 12.01
C VAL A 164 -2.51 12.04 10.94
N ARG A 165 -1.19 12.20 10.81
CA ARG A 165 -0.57 13.08 9.80
C ARG A 165 -0.85 12.60 8.36
N ILE A 166 -0.80 11.28 8.12
CA ILE A 166 -1.15 10.71 6.81
C ILE A 166 -2.63 10.92 6.52
N ARG A 167 -3.50 10.69 7.50
CA ARG A 167 -4.95 10.87 7.35
C ARG A 167 -5.32 12.33 7.07
N GLU A 168 -4.67 13.28 7.74
CA GLU A 168 -4.82 14.71 7.46
C GLU A 168 -4.38 15.05 6.03
N ALA A 169 -3.25 14.53 5.58
CA ALA A 169 -2.79 14.72 4.20
C ALA A 169 -3.76 14.11 3.17
N LEU A 170 -4.31 12.92 3.44
CA LEU A 170 -5.33 12.28 2.60
C LEU A 170 -6.62 13.10 2.51
N LYS A 171 -7.07 13.70 3.62
CA LYS A 171 -8.22 14.61 3.66
C LYS A 171 -7.96 15.92 2.91
N GLY A 172 -6.72 16.38 2.93
CA GLY A 172 -6.27 17.61 2.27
C GLY A 172 -5.99 17.48 0.77
N LEU A 173 -6.10 16.27 0.20
CA LEU A 173 -5.97 16.07 -1.24
C LEU A 173 -7.05 16.87 -1.98
N GLU A 174 -6.67 17.57 -3.05
CA GLU A 174 -7.61 18.32 -3.91
C GLU A 174 -8.69 17.42 -4.51
N THR A 175 -8.40 16.13 -4.65
CA THR A 175 -9.33 15.10 -5.10
C THR A 175 -10.33 14.72 -4.01
N LYS A 176 -11.53 15.31 -4.08
CA LYS A 176 -12.66 14.98 -3.17
C LYS A 176 -12.95 13.48 -3.08
N LYS A 177 -12.82 12.74 -4.18
CA LYS A 177 -13.17 11.31 -4.22
C LYS A 177 -12.35 10.45 -3.25
N VAL A 178 -11.05 10.73 -3.15
CA VAL A 178 -10.16 10.01 -2.22
C VAL A 178 -10.46 10.43 -0.79
N ALA A 179 -10.60 11.73 -0.53
CA ALA A 179 -10.93 12.25 0.80
C ALA A 179 -12.26 11.67 1.34
N GLU A 180 -13.31 11.63 0.50
CA GLU A 180 -14.61 11.04 0.84
C GLU A 180 -14.50 9.53 1.12
N MET A 181 -13.73 8.79 0.32
CA MET A 181 -13.51 7.35 0.51
C MET A 181 -12.77 7.07 1.82
N VAL A 182 -11.72 7.84 2.12
CA VAL A 182 -10.96 7.73 3.37
C VAL A 182 -11.86 8.04 4.56
N GLU A 183 -12.67 9.11 4.49
CA GLU A 183 -13.56 9.46 5.59
C GLU A 183 -14.66 8.42 5.82
N ALA A 184 -15.22 7.87 4.75
CA ALA A 184 -16.30 6.90 4.85
C ALA A 184 -15.83 5.50 5.26
N HIS A 185 -14.62 5.10 4.88
CA HIS A 185 -14.23 3.69 4.88
C HIS A 185 -12.88 3.38 5.50
N MET A 186 -12.00 4.34 5.76
CA MET A 186 -10.68 4.04 6.34
C MET A 186 -10.84 3.42 7.73
N GLN A 187 -10.33 2.21 7.92
CA GLN A 187 -10.34 1.51 9.19
C GLN A 187 -8.99 0.82 9.43
N PRO A 188 -8.59 0.64 10.70
CA PRO A 188 -7.42 -0.17 11.01
C PRO A 188 -7.63 -1.60 10.54
N VAL A 189 -6.55 -2.22 10.06
CA VAL A 189 -6.46 -3.66 9.86
C VAL A 189 -5.92 -4.25 11.15
N GLU A 190 -6.56 -5.30 11.66
CA GLU A 190 -6.13 -5.90 12.93
C GLU A 190 -4.70 -6.44 12.82
N ILE A 191 -3.86 -6.12 13.81
CA ILE A 191 -2.51 -6.67 13.97
C ILE A 191 -2.47 -7.45 15.28
N ARG A 192 -2.06 -8.71 15.20
CA ARG A 192 -1.93 -9.62 16.34
C ARG A 192 -0.67 -10.45 16.20
N LEU A 193 0.30 -10.21 17.07
CA LEU A 193 1.59 -10.90 17.06
C LEU A 193 1.58 -12.12 18.01
N PRO A 194 2.39 -13.17 17.74
CA PRO A 194 3.19 -13.36 16.53
C PRO A 194 2.31 -13.69 15.31
N TRP A 195 2.83 -13.40 14.11
CA TRP A 195 2.17 -13.79 12.86
C TRP A 195 2.10 -15.31 12.71
N VAL A 196 1.08 -15.77 12.00
CA VAL A 196 1.12 -17.08 11.37
C VAL A 196 2.10 -17.01 10.20
N GLU A 197 3.18 -17.77 10.31
CA GLU A 197 4.18 -17.92 9.25
C GLU A 197 3.83 -19.14 8.39
N GLY A 198 4.15 -19.09 7.09
CA GLY A 198 4.05 -20.27 6.24
C GLY A 198 5.04 -21.35 6.68
N SER A 199 4.72 -22.62 6.50
CA SER A 199 5.73 -23.68 6.54
C SER A 199 6.77 -23.37 5.47
N ASN A 200 7.98 -23.00 5.90
CA ASN A 200 9.14 -22.95 5.02
C ASN A 200 9.37 -24.39 4.51
N GLU A 201 9.00 -24.65 3.27
CA GLU A 201 9.53 -25.78 2.49
C GLU A 201 10.73 -25.30 1.65
#